data_AF-A0A3S2BVP7-F1
#
_entry.id   AF-A0A3S2BVP7-F1
#
_cell.length_a   1.000
_cell.length_b   1.000
_cell.length_c   1.000
_cell.angle_alpha   90.00
_cell.angle_beta   90.00
_cell.angle_gamma   90.00
#
_symmetry.space_group_name_H-M   'P 1'
#
loop_
_entity.id
_entity.type
_entity.pdbx_description
1 polymer ?
#
loop_
_entity_poly.entity_id
_entity_poly.type
_entity_poly.pdbx_seq_one_letter_code
_entity_poly.pdbx_strand_id
1 'polypeptide(L)'
;IALVRDGVPEVGVVFAPCTGRFFSGLPGRAESLEIDGGYQIVGRRPISVRTAVAPLAVVASRSHNTPETEAYIRDLGAAEIVSVGSSLKFCLLASAEADVYPRFGRTMEWDTAAGDAILRAAGGMTRTLDGQPLVYGKRRQSDDEDFANPHFIASGGAGVSPA
;
A
#
# COMPACT_ATOMS: atom_id res chain seq x y z
N ILE A 1 4.11 -9.42 7.12
CA ILE A 1 5.30 -10.25 6.79
C ILE A 1 5.47 -10.26 5.28
N ALA A 2 6.69 -10.20 4.77
CA ALA A 2 6.96 -10.23 3.33
C ALA A 2 8.14 -11.15 2.98
N LEU A 3 8.11 -11.73 1.79
CA LEU A 3 9.27 -12.31 1.11
C LEU A 3 9.74 -11.32 0.05
N VAL A 4 10.98 -10.85 0.20
CA VAL A 4 11.64 -10.00 -0.78
C VAL A 4 12.70 -10.82 -1.51
N ARG A 5 12.67 -10.82 -2.85
CA ARG A 5 13.68 -11.43 -3.71
C ARG A 5 14.23 -10.35 -4.65
N ASP A 6 15.55 -10.20 -4.68
CA ASP A 6 16.25 -9.24 -5.54
C ASP A 6 15.67 -7.82 -5.47
N GLY A 7 15.32 -7.39 -4.26
CA GLY A 7 14.73 -6.08 -3.98
C GLY A 7 13.25 -5.92 -4.34
N VAL A 8 12.60 -6.97 -4.81
CA VAL A 8 11.17 -6.99 -5.16
C VAL A 8 10.36 -7.74 -4.10
N PRO A 9 9.26 -7.17 -3.57
CA PRO A 9 8.39 -7.88 -2.63
C PRO A 9 7.46 -8.82 -3.40
N GLU A 10 7.75 -10.13 -3.39
CA GLU A 10 7.00 -11.13 -4.16
C GLU A 10 5.78 -11.69 -3.41
N VAL A 11 5.92 -11.89 -2.10
CA VAL A 11 4.87 -12.46 -1.24
C VAL A 11 4.67 -11.55 -0.04
N GLY A 12 3.41 -11.29 0.31
CA GLY A 12 3.07 -10.44 1.44
C GLY A 12 1.85 -10.96 2.17
N VAL A 13 1.87 -10.87 3.50
CA VAL A 13 0.70 -11.09 4.34
C VAL A 13 0.55 -9.96 5.36
N VAL A 14 -0.67 -9.46 5.50
CA VAL A 14 -1.06 -8.43 6.47
C VAL A 14 -2.29 -8.92 7.20
N PHE A 15 -2.22 -8.95 8.53
CA PHE A 15 -3.34 -9.32 9.38
C PHE A 15 -3.68 -8.15 10.30
N ALA A 16 -4.97 -7.80 10.38
CA ALA A 16 -5.51 -6.80 11.30
C ALA A 16 -6.42 -7.49 12.33
N PRO A 17 -5.86 -7.92 13.48
CA PRO A 17 -6.55 -8.78 14.44
C PRO A 17 -7.86 -8.19 14.94
N CYS A 18 -7.88 -6.88 15.22
CA CYS A 18 -9.07 -6.20 15.76
C CYS A 18 -10.28 -6.21 14.79
N THR A 19 -10.06 -6.47 13.50
CA THR A 19 -11.11 -6.52 12.48
C THR A 19 -11.28 -7.89 11.85
N GLY A 20 -10.44 -8.87 12.20
CA GLY A 20 -10.41 -10.17 11.54
C GLY A 20 -9.99 -10.13 10.06
N ARG A 21 -9.58 -8.98 9.51
CA ARG A 21 -9.19 -8.85 8.10
C ARG A 21 -7.77 -9.38 7.91
N PHE A 22 -7.61 -10.35 7.03
CA PHE A 22 -6.33 -10.90 6.62
C PHE A 22 -6.17 -10.74 5.11
N PHE A 23 -4.98 -10.35 4.65
CA PHE A 23 -4.68 -10.16 3.24
C PHE A 23 -3.43 -10.94 2.88
N SER A 24 -3.43 -11.53 1.69
CA SER A 24 -2.27 -12.21 1.13
C SER A 24 -2.07 -11.84 -0.33
N GLY A 25 -0.80 -11.68 -0.72
CA GLY A 25 -0.37 -11.50 -2.10
C GLY A 25 0.74 -12.48 -2.43
N LEU A 26 0.64 -13.08 -3.60
CA LEU A 26 1.65 -13.91 -4.25
C LEU A 26 1.63 -13.60 -5.76
N PRO A 27 2.67 -13.97 -6.53
CA PRO A 27 2.70 -13.66 -7.95
C PRO A 27 1.41 -14.10 -8.68
N GLY A 28 0.73 -13.13 -9.29
CA GLY A 28 -0.52 -13.35 -10.04
C GLY A 28 -1.80 -13.56 -9.21
N ARG A 29 -1.76 -13.46 -7.87
CA ARG A 29 -2.94 -13.64 -7.03
C ARG A 29 -2.86 -12.83 -5.73
N ALA A 30 -3.90 -12.03 -5.49
CA ALA A 30 -4.14 -11.39 -4.20
C ALA A 30 -5.50 -11.82 -3.64
N GLU A 31 -5.58 -11.96 -2.32
CA GLU A 31 -6.79 -12.39 -1.61
C GLU A 31 -7.03 -11.57 -0.35
N SER A 32 -8.32 -11.42 -0.01
CA SER A 32 -8.79 -11.00 1.29
C SER A 32 -9.48 -12.18 1.97
N LEU A 33 -9.15 -12.39 3.24
CA LEU A 33 -9.64 -13.45 4.09
C LEU A 33 -10.28 -12.84 5.33
N GLU A 34 -11.32 -13.51 5.80
CA GLU A 34 -11.99 -13.20 7.06
C GLU A 34 -11.60 -14.24 8.10
N ILE A 35 -11.11 -13.75 9.23
CA ILE A 35 -10.62 -14.54 10.35
C ILE A 35 -11.53 -14.30 11.56
N ASP A 36 -12.06 -15.37 12.14
CA ASP A 36 -12.90 -15.29 13.33
C ASP A 36 -12.10 -15.15 14.64
N GLY A 37 -12.81 -15.05 15.77
CA GLY A 37 -12.18 -14.95 17.10
C GLY A 37 -11.40 -16.21 17.54
N GLY A 38 -11.57 -17.33 16.85
CA GLY A 38 -10.78 -18.57 17.03
C GLY A 38 -9.59 -18.66 16.08
N TYR A 39 -9.25 -17.57 15.38
CA TYR A 39 -8.21 -17.52 14.35
C TYR A 39 -8.43 -18.50 13.19
N GLN A 40 -9.68 -18.86 12.91
CA GLN A 40 -10.04 -19.70 11.76
C GLN A 40 -10.40 -18.85 10.55
N ILE A 41 -10.05 -19.34 9.37
CA ILE A 41 -10.47 -18.73 8.10
C ILE A 41 -11.94 -19.10 7.87
N VAL A 42 -12.82 -18.10 7.93
CA VAL A 42 -14.27 -18.25 7.71
C VAL A 42 -14.71 -17.72 6.34
N GLY A 43 -13.85 -16.93 5.68
CA GLY A 43 -14.11 -16.40 4.34
C GLY A 43 -12.83 -16.18 3.56
N ARG A 44 -12.90 -16.30 2.23
CA ARG A 44 -11.81 -16.01 1.31
C ARG A 44 -12.38 -15.53 -0.02
N ARG A 45 -11.83 -14.43 -0.55
CA ARG A 45 -12.16 -13.94 -1.88
C ARG A 45 -10.93 -13.38 -2.60
N PRO A 46 -10.84 -13.52 -3.93
CA PRO A 46 -9.85 -12.80 -4.70
C PRO A 46 -10.09 -11.29 -4.60
N ILE A 47 -9.02 -10.51 -4.68
CA ILE A 47 -9.06 -9.05 -4.75
C ILE A 47 -8.23 -8.55 -5.93
N SER A 48 -8.65 -7.43 -6.48
CA SER A 48 -7.94 -6.72 -7.54
C SER A 48 -8.16 -5.23 -7.35
N VAL A 49 -7.18 -4.43 -7.78
CA VAL A 49 -7.35 -2.98 -7.88
C VAL A 49 -8.47 -2.65 -8.88
N ARG A 50 -9.06 -1.46 -8.75
CA ARG A 50 -9.99 -0.92 -9.75
C ARG A 50 -9.30 0.08 -10.67
N THR A 51 -9.88 0.27 -11.86
CA THR A 51 -9.59 1.46 -12.68
C THR A 51 -10.04 2.69 -11.91
N ALA A 52 -9.16 3.67 -11.76
CA ALA A 52 -9.47 4.87 -11.02
C ALA A 52 -10.43 5.77 -11.80
N VAL A 53 -11.44 6.31 -11.12
CA VAL A 53 -12.43 7.24 -11.69
C VAL A 53 -12.45 8.48 -10.81
N ALA A 54 -12.44 9.66 -11.43
CA ALA A 54 -12.53 10.91 -10.69
C ALA A 54 -13.93 11.08 -10.06
N PRO A 55 -14.02 11.64 -8.84
CA PRO A 55 -12.91 12.04 -7.99
C PRO A 55 -12.21 10.85 -7.32
N LEU A 56 -10.89 10.92 -7.17
CA LEU A 56 -10.09 9.83 -6.59
C LEU A 56 -10.36 9.68 -5.09
N ALA A 57 -10.38 8.44 -4.61
CA ALA A 57 -10.33 8.11 -3.19
C ALA A 57 -8.87 7.99 -2.73
N VAL A 58 -8.47 8.80 -1.76
CA VAL A 58 -7.10 8.82 -1.23
C VAL A 58 -7.07 8.24 0.17
N VAL A 59 -6.09 7.40 0.47
CA VAL A 59 -5.85 6.92 1.83
C VAL A 59 -4.60 7.58 2.39
N ALA A 60 -4.73 8.19 3.56
CA ALA A 60 -3.65 8.94 4.22
C ALA A 60 -3.63 8.65 5.73
N SER A 61 -2.62 9.15 6.44
CA SER A 61 -2.41 8.84 7.87
C SER A 61 -2.93 9.97 8.76
N ARG A 62 -3.94 9.73 9.60
CA ARG A 62 -4.42 10.73 10.58
C ARG A 62 -3.31 11.36 11.45
N SER A 63 -2.33 10.56 11.88
CA SER A 63 -1.32 11.00 12.87
C SER A 63 0.01 11.44 12.25
N HIS A 64 0.18 11.31 10.93
CA HIS A 64 1.45 11.55 10.24
C HIS A 64 1.26 12.20 8.88
N ASN A 65 0.17 12.94 8.68
CA ASN A 65 0.01 13.73 7.48
C ASN A 65 0.93 14.93 7.56
N THR A 66 1.80 15.04 6.56
CA THR A 66 2.67 16.19 6.38
C THR A 66 1.98 17.23 5.49
N PRO A 67 2.37 18.52 5.56
CA PRO A 67 1.83 19.54 4.66
C PRO A 67 1.93 19.17 3.18
N GLU A 68 2.98 18.46 2.78
CA GLU A 68 3.18 17.96 1.42
C GLU A 68 2.12 16.92 1.03
N THR A 69 1.74 16.06 1.97
CA THR A 69 0.66 15.08 1.76
C THR A 69 -0.67 15.79 1.54
N GLU A 70 -0.96 16.82 2.32
CA GLU A 70 -2.20 17.60 2.20
C GLU A 70 -2.26 18.41 0.91
N ALA A 71 -1.14 19.01 0.49
CA ALA A 71 -1.02 19.71 -0.77
C ALA A 71 -1.26 18.77 -1.95
N TYR A 72 -0.62 17.61 -1.96
CA TYR A 72 -0.81 16.60 -3.02
C TYR A 72 -2.27 16.12 -3.11
N ILE A 73 -2.92 15.87 -1.97
CA ILE A 73 -4.35 15.46 -1.93
C ILE A 73 -5.25 16.55 -2.52
N ARG A 74 -4.95 17.82 -2.20
CA ARG A 74 -5.70 18.96 -2.72
C ARG A 74 -5.55 19.08 -4.23
N ASP A 75 -4.33 18.95 -4.73
CA ASP A 75 -4.02 19.08 -6.16
C ASP A 75 -4.67 17.95 -7.00
N LEU A 76 -4.85 16.77 -6.40
CA LEU A 76 -5.60 15.67 -7.03
C LEU A 76 -7.11 15.89 -7.13
N GLY A 77 -7.68 16.88 -6.43
CA GLY A 77 -9.14 17.06 -6.34
C GLY A 77 -9.86 15.87 -5.72
N ALA A 78 -9.21 15.16 -4.80
CA ALA A 78 -9.71 13.93 -4.21
C ALA A 78 -10.96 14.17 -3.34
N ALA A 79 -11.90 13.20 -3.35
CA ALA A 79 -13.18 13.34 -2.67
C ALA A 79 -13.25 12.70 -1.28
N GLU A 80 -12.39 11.73 -0.98
CA GLU A 80 -12.50 10.95 0.25
C GLU A 80 -11.13 10.61 0.82
N ILE A 81 -10.95 10.83 2.13
CA ILE A 81 -9.75 10.46 2.89
C ILE A 81 -10.09 9.34 3.87
N VAL A 82 -9.60 8.13 3.60
CA VAL A 82 -9.69 7.01 4.54
C VAL A 82 -8.45 6.99 5.43
N SER A 83 -8.63 6.89 6.75
CA SER A 83 -7.51 6.81 7.71
C SER A 83 -7.42 5.46 8.41
N VAL A 84 -6.41 4.68 8.04
CA VAL A 84 -6.06 3.39 8.66
C VAL A 84 -4.56 3.27 8.96
N GLY A 85 -4.15 2.21 9.66
CA GLY A 85 -2.73 1.88 9.89
C GLY A 85 -1.91 1.74 8.59
N SER A 86 -0.59 1.93 8.66
CA SER A 86 0.30 2.03 7.48
C SER A 86 0.14 0.89 6.46
N SER A 87 0.31 -0.35 6.89
CA SER A 87 0.24 -1.55 6.02
C SER A 87 -1.16 -1.82 5.47
N LEU A 88 -2.21 -1.42 6.21
CA LEU A 88 -3.59 -1.57 5.75
C LEU A 88 -3.93 -0.64 4.58
N LYS A 89 -3.24 0.49 4.43
CA LYS A 89 -3.49 1.41 3.31
C LYS A 89 -3.27 0.74 1.96
N PHE A 90 -2.19 -0.02 1.81
CA PHE A 90 -1.95 -0.84 0.63
C PHE A 90 -3.05 -1.87 0.38
N CYS A 91 -3.56 -2.48 1.46
CA CYS A 91 -4.62 -3.49 1.37
C CYS A 91 -5.96 -2.89 0.92
N LEU A 92 -6.24 -1.63 1.29
CA LEU A 92 -7.41 -0.90 0.81
C LEU A 92 -7.31 -0.62 -0.70
N LEU A 93 -6.13 -0.23 -1.20
CA LEU A 93 -5.90 -0.09 -2.64
C LEU A 93 -6.09 -1.43 -3.36
N ALA A 94 -5.45 -2.49 -2.84
CA ALA A 94 -5.53 -3.84 -3.39
C ALA A 94 -6.96 -4.40 -3.43
N SER A 95 -7.84 -3.93 -2.54
CA SER A 95 -9.24 -4.34 -2.43
C SER A 95 -10.20 -3.37 -3.12
N ALA A 96 -9.70 -2.41 -3.89
CA ALA A 96 -10.48 -1.38 -4.58
C ALA A 96 -11.31 -0.46 -3.67
N GLU A 97 -10.91 -0.33 -2.40
CA GLU A 97 -11.50 0.59 -1.40
C GLU A 97 -10.89 2.00 -1.47
N ALA A 98 -9.72 2.15 -2.10
CA ALA A 98 -9.07 3.43 -2.36
C ALA A 98 -8.27 3.38 -3.67
N ASP A 99 -7.93 4.54 -4.22
CA ASP A 99 -7.22 4.66 -5.50
C ASP A 99 -5.75 5.03 -5.32
N VAL A 100 -5.42 5.90 -4.35
CA VAL A 100 -4.07 6.44 -4.17
C VAL A 100 -3.67 6.48 -2.70
N TYR A 101 -2.41 6.19 -2.42
CA TYR A 101 -1.77 6.35 -1.12
C TYR A 101 -0.44 7.10 -1.29
N PRO A 102 -0.44 8.44 -1.13
CA PRO A 102 0.79 9.22 -1.06
C PRO A 102 1.44 9.11 0.32
N ARG A 103 2.76 9.01 0.36
CA ARG A 103 3.55 9.01 1.61
C ARG A 103 4.78 9.89 1.49
N PHE A 104 4.68 11.10 2.04
CA PHE A 104 5.75 12.10 2.15
C PHE A 104 6.32 12.17 3.56
N GLY A 105 6.76 11.03 4.07
CA GLY A 105 7.39 10.96 5.38
C GLY A 105 7.97 9.58 5.60
N ARG A 106 9.03 9.51 6.41
CA ARG A 106 9.81 8.28 6.61
C ARG A 106 8.92 7.09 6.98
N THR A 107 9.19 5.96 6.35
CA THR A 107 8.72 4.63 6.74
C THR A 107 9.90 3.68 6.63
N MET A 108 9.79 2.53 7.26
CA MET A 108 10.78 1.48 7.11
C MET A 108 10.28 0.42 6.14
N GLU A 109 11.20 -0.33 5.53
CA GLU A 109 10.86 -1.40 4.59
C GLU A 109 9.87 -2.40 5.18
N TRP A 110 10.01 -2.76 6.46
CA TRP A 110 9.08 -3.67 7.14
C TRP A 110 7.66 -3.13 7.30
N ASP A 111 7.46 -1.82 7.25
CA ASP A 111 6.13 -1.20 7.31
C ASP A 111 5.37 -1.32 5.97
N THR A 112 6.10 -1.53 4.87
CA THR A 112 5.58 -1.37 3.49
C THR A 112 5.65 -2.66 2.69
N ALA A 113 6.71 -3.47 2.82
CA ALA A 113 6.98 -4.63 1.94
C ALA A 113 5.81 -5.59 1.82
N ALA A 114 5.14 -5.88 2.94
CA ALA A 114 4.01 -6.82 2.95
C ALA A 114 2.79 -6.25 2.21
N GLY A 115 2.49 -4.97 2.43
CA GLY A 115 1.39 -4.28 1.77
C GLY A 115 1.67 -4.11 0.27
N ASP A 116 2.90 -3.73 -0.09
CA ASP A 116 3.31 -3.54 -1.48
C ASP A 116 3.25 -4.85 -2.28
N ALA A 117 3.71 -5.98 -1.73
CA ALA A 117 3.53 -7.29 -2.36
C ALA A 117 2.06 -7.60 -2.66
N ILE A 118 1.16 -7.33 -1.70
CA ILE A 118 -0.29 -7.52 -1.87
C ILE A 118 -0.83 -6.61 -2.98
N LEU A 119 -0.45 -5.33 -2.97
CA LEU A 119 -0.89 -4.36 -3.96
C LEU A 119 -0.44 -4.72 -5.38
N ARG A 120 0.84 -5.07 -5.56
CA ARG A 120 1.39 -5.48 -6.86
C ARG A 120 0.72 -6.76 -7.35
N ALA A 121 0.49 -7.73 -6.47
CA ALA A 121 -0.24 -8.96 -6.80
C ALA A 121 -1.71 -8.69 -7.21
N ALA A 122 -2.33 -7.64 -6.67
CA ALA A 122 -3.67 -7.20 -7.03
C ALA A 122 -3.72 -6.35 -8.31
N GLY A 123 -2.58 -6.05 -8.95
CA GLY A 123 -2.47 -5.26 -10.17
C GLY A 123 -2.16 -3.78 -9.98
N GLY A 124 -1.82 -3.34 -8.76
CA GLY A 124 -1.39 -1.97 -8.47
C GLY A 124 0.13 -1.77 -8.55
N MET A 125 0.60 -0.60 -8.11
CA MET A 125 2.02 -0.25 -8.12
C MET A 125 2.39 0.72 -6.99
N THR A 126 3.60 0.55 -6.44
CA THR A 126 4.22 1.51 -5.52
C THR A 126 5.48 2.09 -6.15
N ARG A 127 5.55 3.42 -6.26
CA ARG A 127 6.64 4.13 -6.93
C ARG A 127 7.25 5.21 -6.04
N THR A 128 8.53 5.47 -6.20
CA THR A 128 9.19 6.69 -5.72
C THR A 128 8.70 7.91 -6.49
N LEU A 129 9.02 9.11 -6.00
CA LEU A 129 8.53 10.36 -6.61
C LEU A 129 9.09 10.63 -8.02
N ASP A 130 10.21 10.03 -8.37
CA ASP A 130 10.79 10.02 -9.71
C ASP A 130 10.16 8.95 -10.64
N GLY A 131 9.12 8.27 -10.17
CA GLY A 131 8.33 7.29 -10.93
C GLY A 131 8.92 5.88 -10.98
N GLN A 132 10.07 5.64 -10.36
CA GLN A 132 10.69 4.31 -10.30
C GLN A 132 9.94 3.39 -9.33
N PRO A 133 9.89 2.06 -9.57
CA PRO A 133 9.31 1.14 -8.59
C PRO A 133 10.03 1.23 -7.24
N LEU A 134 9.28 1.19 -6.14
CA LEU A 134 9.89 1.13 -4.80
C LEU A 134 10.65 -0.20 -4.64
N VAL A 135 11.91 -0.14 -4.22
CA VAL A 135 12.76 -1.33 -4.02
C VAL A 135 13.09 -1.54 -2.55
N TYR A 136 13.45 -2.78 -2.21
CA TYR A 136 13.72 -3.25 -0.86
C TYR A 136 15.14 -3.83 -0.73
N GLY A 137 15.62 -4.03 0.50
CA GLY A 137 16.97 -4.46 0.81
C GLY A 137 18.00 -3.35 0.87
N LYS A 138 17.57 -2.09 1.03
CA LYS A 138 18.44 -0.90 1.03
C LYS A 138 19.32 -0.89 2.28
N ARG A 139 20.64 -0.77 2.09
CA ARG A 139 21.65 -0.67 3.15
C ARG A 139 22.76 0.30 2.75
N ARG A 140 23.44 0.88 3.73
CA ARG A 140 24.50 1.88 3.57
C ARG A 140 24.02 3.06 2.72
N GLN A 141 22.83 3.56 3.03
CA GLN A 141 22.25 4.71 2.34
C GLN A 141 23.05 5.97 2.71
N SER A 142 23.28 6.86 1.74
CA SER A 142 24.01 8.12 1.98
C SER A 142 23.16 9.16 2.70
N ASP A 143 21.84 9.09 2.49
CA ASP A 143 20.91 10.16 2.83
C ASP A 143 19.94 9.76 3.96
N ASP A 144 19.99 8.51 4.43
CA ASP A 144 19.16 7.98 5.54
C ASP A 144 19.78 6.71 6.16
N GLU A 145 19.10 6.07 7.10
CA GLU A 145 19.51 4.82 7.76
C GLU A 145 19.17 3.56 6.93
N ASP A 146 19.76 2.42 7.31
CA ASP A 146 19.47 1.13 6.67
C ASP A 146 17.95 0.83 6.69
N PHE A 147 17.43 0.35 5.56
CA PHE A 147 16.02 0.00 5.36
C PHE A 147 15.01 1.16 5.48
N ALA A 148 15.45 2.41 5.58
CA ALA A 148 14.56 3.55 5.43
C ALA A 148 14.06 3.66 3.99
N ASN A 149 12.77 3.94 3.82
CA ASN A 149 12.19 4.18 2.51
C ASN A 149 12.22 5.67 2.15
N PRO A 150 12.45 6.00 0.87
CA PRO A 150 12.17 7.33 0.37
C PRO A 150 10.65 7.61 0.36
N HIS A 151 10.29 8.84 0.01
CA HIS A 151 8.90 9.17 -0.30
C HIS A 151 8.38 8.33 -1.47
N PHE A 152 7.11 7.93 -1.38
CA PHE A 152 6.49 7.08 -2.39
C PHE A 152 5.02 7.42 -2.60
N ILE A 153 4.50 6.97 -3.74
CA ILE A 153 3.09 6.97 -4.09
C ILE A 153 2.71 5.53 -4.45
N ALA A 154 1.78 4.96 -3.69
CA ALA A 154 1.11 3.72 -4.05
C ALA A 154 -0.20 4.04 -4.78
N SER A 155 -0.52 3.25 -5.80
CA SER A 155 -1.65 3.48 -6.69
C SER A 155 -2.33 2.16 -7.07
N GLY A 156 -3.64 2.24 -7.27
CA GLY A 156 -4.47 1.16 -7.80
C GLY A 156 -4.21 0.89 -9.29
N GLY A 157 -5.27 0.58 -10.04
CA GLY A 157 -5.18 0.23 -11.46
C GLY A 157 -4.94 1.43 -12.37
N ALA A 158 -5.00 1.20 -13.69
CA ALA A 158 -4.85 2.25 -14.69
C ALA A 158 -5.79 3.45 -14.43
N GLY A 159 -5.36 4.65 -14.84
CA GLY A 159 -6.11 5.90 -14.62
C GLY A 159 -5.60 6.76 -13.46
N VAL A 160 -4.75 6.22 -12.59
CA VAL A 160 -3.99 7.02 -11.63
C VAL A 160 -2.75 7.58 -12.32
N SER A 161 -2.86 8.80 -12.88
CA SER A 161 -1.66 9.55 -13.28
C SER A 161 -1.24 10.42 -12.09
N PRO A 162 -0.01 10.26 -11.56
CA PRO A 162 0.56 11.32 -10.74
C PRO A 162 0.70 12.54 -11.67
N ALA A 163 0.23 13.69 -11.19
CA ALA A 163 0.42 14.96 -11.88
C ALA A 163 1.91 15.26 -12.08
#